data_AF-A0A4P9WRA1-F1
#
_entry.id   AF-A0A4P9WRA1-F1
#
_cell.length_a   1.000
_cell.length_b   1.000
_cell.length_c   1.000
_cell.angle_alpha   90.00
_cell.angle_beta   90.00
_cell.angle_gamma   90.00
#
_symmetry.space_group_name_H-M   'P 1'
#
loop_
_entity.id
_entity.type
_entity.pdbx_description
1 polymer ?
#
loop_
_entity_poly.entity_id
_entity_poly.type
_entity_poly.pdbx_seq_one_letter_code
_entity_poly.pdbx_strand_id
1 'polypeptide(L)'
;KRCGNAKAAGATGCLIYDNTAESDFAILGSDDIPSAALSHASGQAILDQIARNGTTEFVISDHMAPIPVASGGSPSDFSSWGPAPDLKVKPDIAGFGSRIFSTISRHAAEVAGRPTPYASYSGTSMATPYISGCLALFLAAKGDRARGLMLPDIRTLLQNAAQPGLDFRTHMKASVGLQGAGLIHVMNMIRADATANPSRLFLNDT
;
A
#
# COMPACT_ATOMS: atom_id res chain seq x y z
N LYS A 1 -22.02 4.33 12.02
CA LYS A 1 -23.01 5.42 12.16
C LYS A 1 -23.71 5.78 10.85
N ARG A 2 -22.98 6.10 9.76
CA ARG A 2 -23.60 6.48 8.46
C ARG A 2 -24.56 5.40 7.91
N CYS A 3 -24.13 4.13 7.85
CA CYS A 3 -24.99 3.05 7.37
C CYS A 3 -26.17 2.74 8.32
N GLY A 4 -25.98 2.89 9.64
CA GLY A 4 -27.09 2.79 10.60
C GLY A 4 -28.16 3.88 10.38
N ASN A 5 -27.75 5.11 10.06
CA ASN A 5 -28.70 6.18 9.71
C ASN A 5 -29.44 5.88 8.39
N ALA A 6 -28.74 5.33 7.39
CA ALA A 6 -29.36 4.91 6.13
C ALA A 6 -30.43 3.82 6.37
N LYS A 7 -30.12 2.84 7.23
CA LYS A 7 -31.09 1.84 7.68
C LYS A 7 -32.30 2.46 8.37
N ALA A 8 -32.09 3.39 9.30
CA ALA A 8 -33.19 4.08 9.99
C ALA A 8 -34.10 4.86 9.02
N ALA A 9 -33.57 5.29 7.87
CA ALA A 9 -34.33 5.92 6.79
C ALA A 9 -34.98 4.93 5.80
N GLY A 10 -34.90 3.62 6.05
CA GLY A 10 -35.53 2.59 5.22
C GLY A 10 -34.66 2.03 4.09
N ALA A 11 -33.37 2.36 4.03
CA ALA A 11 -32.48 1.80 3.02
C ALA A 11 -32.29 0.28 3.20
N THR A 12 -32.15 -0.44 2.08
CA THR A 12 -31.87 -1.88 2.04
C THR A 12 -30.38 -2.19 1.90
N GLY A 13 -29.54 -1.18 1.64
CA GLY A 13 -28.09 -1.26 1.52
C GLY A 13 -27.43 0.11 1.67
N CYS A 14 -26.12 0.11 1.92
CA CYS A 14 -25.34 1.32 2.16
C CYS A 14 -24.03 1.29 1.36
N LEU A 15 -23.86 2.21 0.41
CA LEU A 15 -22.59 2.43 -0.27
C LEU A 15 -22.01 3.76 0.20
N ILE A 16 -20.76 3.75 0.68
CA ILE A 16 -20.04 4.96 1.08
C ILE A 16 -18.83 5.09 0.17
N TYR A 17 -18.73 6.21 -0.53
CA TYR A 17 -17.55 6.53 -1.32
C TYR A 17 -16.69 7.57 -0.61
N ASP A 18 -15.39 7.54 -0.91
CA ASP A 18 -14.41 8.49 -0.38
C ASP A 18 -14.67 9.91 -0.90
N ASN A 19 -14.48 10.91 -0.04
CA ASN A 19 -14.54 12.32 -0.44
C ASN A 19 -13.20 12.85 -0.98
N THR A 20 -12.14 12.03 -0.96
CA THR A 20 -10.84 12.34 -1.54
C THR A 20 -10.41 11.27 -2.54
N ALA A 21 -9.56 11.65 -3.49
CA ALA A 21 -9.01 10.67 -4.41
C ALA A 21 -8.07 9.70 -3.68
N GLU A 22 -8.29 8.40 -3.87
CA GLU A 22 -7.34 7.32 -3.58
C GLU A 22 -6.85 7.17 -2.12
N SER A 23 -7.65 7.53 -1.11
CA SER A 23 -7.30 7.21 0.29
C SER A 23 -7.63 5.76 0.64
N ASP A 24 -6.87 5.16 1.56
CA ASP A 24 -7.21 3.85 2.10
C ASP A 24 -8.18 4.01 3.27
N PHE A 25 -9.46 4.18 2.95
CA PHE A 25 -10.50 4.36 3.95
C PHE A 25 -11.27 3.07 4.22
N ALA A 26 -11.52 2.81 5.49
CA ALA A 26 -12.42 1.77 5.95
C ALA A 26 -13.75 2.38 6.39
N ILE A 27 -14.83 1.63 6.25
CA ILE A 27 -16.14 2.02 6.76
C ILE A 27 -16.49 1.18 7.99
N LEU A 28 -17.09 1.84 8.97
CA LEU A 28 -17.90 1.16 9.97
C LEU A 28 -19.30 1.00 9.37
N GLY A 29 -19.56 -0.20 8.84
CA GLY A 29 -20.82 -0.59 8.18
C GLY A 29 -22.03 -0.63 9.12
N SER A 30 -22.94 -1.56 8.86
CA SER A 30 -24.11 -1.87 9.68
C SER A 30 -24.30 -3.38 9.73
N ASP A 31 -24.73 -3.89 10.88
CA ASP A 31 -25.07 -5.32 11.04
C ASP A 31 -26.42 -5.66 10.37
N ASP A 32 -27.25 -4.66 10.07
CA ASP A 32 -28.63 -4.84 9.59
C ASP A 32 -28.78 -4.74 8.06
N ILE A 33 -27.83 -4.09 7.39
CA ILE A 33 -27.86 -3.91 5.93
C ILE A 33 -26.46 -4.08 5.31
N PRO A 34 -26.37 -4.71 4.12
CA PRO A 34 -25.13 -4.77 3.36
C PRO A 34 -24.51 -3.39 3.19
N SER A 35 -23.23 -3.30 3.52
CA SER A 35 -22.49 -2.04 3.52
C SER A 35 -21.16 -2.21 2.78
N ALA A 36 -20.83 -1.31 1.85
CA ALA A 36 -19.55 -1.35 1.14
C ALA A 36 -18.92 0.03 0.97
N ALA A 37 -17.58 0.04 1.01
CA ALA A 37 -16.77 1.20 0.69
C ALA A 37 -16.48 1.23 -0.82
N LEU A 38 -16.49 2.41 -1.43
CA LEU A 38 -16.19 2.63 -2.82
C LEU A 38 -15.07 3.67 -2.98
N SER A 39 -14.26 3.54 -4.03
CA SER A 39 -13.38 4.64 -4.41
C SER A 39 -14.19 5.91 -4.73
N HIS A 40 -13.56 7.08 -4.63
CA HIS A 40 -14.18 8.33 -5.08
C HIS A 40 -14.63 8.23 -6.55
N ALA A 41 -13.80 7.65 -7.42
CA ALA A 41 -14.11 7.52 -8.84
C ALA A 41 -15.35 6.64 -9.07
N SER A 42 -15.45 5.51 -8.39
CA SER A 42 -16.62 4.61 -8.47
C SER A 42 -17.88 5.28 -7.92
N GLY A 43 -17.77 6.00 -6.80
CA GLY A 43 -18.90 6.76 -6.24
C GLY A 43 -19.42 7.83 -7.18
N GLN A 44 -18.52 8.61 -7.79
CA GLN A 44 -18.89 9.63 -8.76
C GLN A 44 -19.55 9.02 -10.01
N ALA A 45 -19.00 7.91 -10.53
CA ALA A 45 -19.58 7.22 -11.68
C ALA A 45 -21.02 6.74 -11.42
N ILE A 46 -21.30 6.23 -10.22
CA ILE A 46 -22.65 5.83 -9.80
C ILE A 46 -23.59 7.04 -9.75
N LEU A 47 -23.15 8.15 -9.15
CA LEU A 47 -23.95 9.38 -9.07
C LEU A 47 -24.27 9.95 -10.46
N ASP A 48 -23.29 9.96 -11.36
CA ASP A 48 -23.46 10.40 -12.74
C ASP A 48 -24.46 9.52 -13.49
N GLN A 49 -24.43 8.20 -13.27
CA GLN A 49 -25.36 7.27 -13.90
C GLN A 49 -26.79 7.46 -13.40
N ILE A 50 -26.97 7.68 -12.09
CA ILE A 50 -28.28 8.00 -11.49
C ILE A 50 -28.80 9.34 -12.03
N ALA A 51 -27.94 10.36 -12.14
CA ALA A 51 -28.33 11.67 -12.67
C ALA A 51 -28.81 11.60 -14.13
N ARG A 52 -28.24 10.69 -14.95
CA ARG A 52 -28.61 10.52 -16.36
C ARG A 52 -29.85 9.66 -16.56
N ASN A 53 -29.98 8.56 -15.80
CA ASN A 53 -30.95 7.52 -16.08
C ASN A 53 -32.06 7.42 -15.01
N GLY A 54 -31.98 8.21 -13.94
CA GLY A 54 -32.85 8.07 -12.78
C GLY A 54 -32.54 6.78 -12.02
N THR A 55 -33.53 5.90 -11.89
CA THR A 55 -33.36 4.62 -11.20
C THR A 55 -32.41 3.72 -11.98
N THR A 56 -31.31 3.33 -11.33
CA THR A 56 -30.31 2.42 -11.87
C THR A 56 -30.23 1.17 -11.00
N GLU A 57 -30.20 -0.01 -11.62
CA GLU A 57 -29.99 -1.28 -10.93
C GLU A 57 -28.49 -1.59 -10.86
N PHE A 58 -28.01 -2.00 -9.68
CA PHE A 58 -26.63 -2.39 -9.46
C PHE A 58 -26.59 -3.81 -8.88
N VAL A 59 -25.71 -4.65 -9.44
CA VAL A 59 -25.46 -6.01 -8.95
C VAL A 59 -24.19 -6.00 -8.10
N ILE A 60 -24.29 -6.50 -6.87
CA ILE A 60 -23.15 -6.73 -6.00
C ILE A 60 -22.80 -8.21 -6.09
N SER A 61 -21.60 -8.51 -6.58
CA SER A 61 -21.06 -9.88 -6.63
C SER A 61 -20.10 -10.15 -5.48
N ASP A 62 -19.97 -11.41 -5.09
CA ASP A 62 -18.92 -11.91 -4.21
C ASP A 62 -17.58 -12.20 -4.95
N HIS A 63 -17.58 -12.06 -6.27
CA HIS A 63 -16.39 -12.19 -7.10
C HIS A 63 -15.36 -11.10 -6.78
N MET A 64 -14.19 -11.52 -6.33
CA MET A 64 -13.03 -10.65 -6.17
C MET A 64 -12.29 -10.49 -7.50
N ALA A 65 -11.98 -9.25 -7.86
CA ALA A 65 -11.17 -8.92 -9.02
C ALA A 65 -10.09 -7.89 -8.64
N PRO A 66 -8.92 -7.91 -9.29
CA PRO A 66 -7.95 -6.83 -9.14
C PRO A 66 -8.53 -5.54 -9.70
N ILE A 67 -8.46 -4.47 -8.93
CA ILE A 67 -8.86 -3.12 -9.35
C ILE A 67 -7.61 -2.26 -9.41
N PRO A 68 -7.34 -1.57 -10.54
CA PRO A 68 -6.25 -0.61 -10.63
C PRO A 68 -6.40 0.48 -9.56
N VAL A 69 -5.30 0.75 -8.86
CA VAL A 69 -5.19 1.86 -7.90
C VAL A 69 -4.47 2.99 -8.60
N ALA A 70 -5.09 4.17 -8.71
CA ALA A 70 -4.49 5.27 -9.47
C ALA A 70 -3.20 5.77 -8.80
N SER A 71 -3.11 5.70 -7.48
CA SER A 71 -1.91 5.99 -6.69
C SER A 71 -0.90 4.83 -6.62
N GLY A 72 -1.07 3.77 -7.40
CA GLY A 72 -0.19 2.61 -7.42
C GLY A 72 1.28 3.00 -7.67
N GLY A 73 2.18 2.54 -6.81
CA GLY A 73 3.61 2.88 -6.87
C GLY A 73 3.99 4.21 -6.24
N SER A 74 3.02 5.02 -5.81
CA SER A 74 3.26 6.19 -4.96
C SER A 74 3.39 5.77 -3.49
N PRO A 75 4.16 6.51 -2.68
CA PRO A 75 4.11 6.35 -1.23
C PRO A 75 2.69 6.55 -0.68
N SER A 76 2.35 5.76 0.33
CA SER A 76 1.05 5.80 0.99
C SER A 76 0.96 6.95 1.99
N ASP A 77 -0.24 7.49 2.17
CA ASP A 77 -0.54 8.61 3.06
C ASP A 77 -0.25 8.34 4.55
N PHE A 78 -0.45 7.10 4.99
CA PHE A 78 -0.15 6.65 6.36
C PHE A 78 1.34 6.42 6.63
N SER A 79 2.21 6.43 5.60
CA SER A 79 3.63 6.13 5.77
C SER A 79 4.31 7.22 6.59
N SER A 80 5.05 6.83 7.63
CA SER A 80 5.82 7.77 8.43
C SER A 80 6.91 8.44 7.59
N TRP A 81 7.08 9.75 7.83
CA TRP A 81 8.13 10.55 7.23
C TRP A 81 9.33 10.63 8.17
N GLY A 82 10.52 10.68 7.60
CA GLY A 82 11.71 11.14 8.28
C GLY A 82 11.84 12.67 8.30
N PRO A 83 12.96 13.18 8.85
CA PRO A 83 14.08 12.39 9.37
C PRO A 83 13.72 11.66 10.67
N ALA A 84 14.55 10.70 11.06
CA ALA A 84 14.48 10.09 12.38
C ALA A 84 14.77 11.15 13.48
N PRO A 85 14.43 10.88 14.76
CA PRO A 85 14.69 11.83 15.85
C PRO A 85 16.17 12.20 16.04
N ASP A 86 17.09 11.34 15.59
CA ASP A 86 18.53 11.60 15.57
C ASP A 86 19.01 12.29 14.27
N LEU A 87 18.08 12.89 13.54
CA LEU A 87 18.26 13.60 12.26
C LEU A 87 18.77 12.74 11.11
N LYS A 88 18.79 11.41 11.26
CA LYS A 88 19.15 10.53 10.16
C LYS A 88 18.00 10.38 9.16
N VAL A 89 18.31 10.46 7.87
CA VAL A 89 17.47 10.07 6.75
C VAL A 89 16.84 8.69 6.99
N LYS A 90 15.51 8.70 7.09
CA LYS A 90 14.62 7.54 7.14
C LYS A 90 13.35 7.85 6.33
N PRO A 91 12.64 6.84 5.79
CA PRO A 91 12.99 5.41 5.80
C PRO A 91 14.22 5.10 4.93
N ASP A 92 14.74 3.87 5.00
CA ASP A 92 15.90 3.47 4.16
C ASP A 92 15.46 3.11 2.73
N ILE A 93 14.27 2.51 2.59
CA ILE A 93 13.75 1.89 1.36
C ILE A 93 12.22 1.79 1.43
N ALA A 94 11.54 1.81 0.29
CA ALA A 94 10.11 1.56 0.16
C ALA A 94 9.79 0.15 -0.37
N GLY A 95 8.62 -0.36 0.00
CA GLY A 95 8.08 -1.65 -0.46
C GLY A 95 6.56 -1.56 -0.61
N PHE A 96 5.94 -2.58 -1.22
CA PHE A 96 4.50 -2.62 -1.39
C PHE A 96 3.80 -2.85 -0.04
N GLY A 97 3.09 -1.84 0.45
CA GLY A 97 2.42 -1.88 1.75
C GLY A 97 0.93 -1.58 1.73
N SER A 98 0.36 -1.08 0.63
CA SER A 98 -1.06 -0.72 0.54
C SER A 98 -1.86 -1.77 -0.22
N ARG A 99 -3.05 -2.09 0.30
CA ARG A 99 -4.04 -3.01 -0.28
C ARG A 99 -3.44 -4.37 -0.62
N ILE A 100 -2.58 -4.87 0.27
CA ILE A 100 -1.89 -6.14 0.10
C ILE A 100 -2.84 -7.27 0.47
N PHE A 101 -3.25 -8.05 -0.52
CA PHE A 101 -4.06 -9.24 -0.35
C PHE A 101 -3.18 -10.40 0.14
N SER A 102 -3.46 -10.91 1.34
CA SER A 102 -2.68 -11.99 1.95
C SER A 102 -3.52 -12.83 2.89
N THR A 103 -2.91 -13.90 3.42
CA THR A 103 -3.52 -14.79 4.40
C THR A 103 -3.72 -14.12 5.74
N ILE A 104 -4.82 -14.42 6.41
CA ILE A 104 -5.09 -14.10 7.81
C ILE A 104 -5.34 -15.38 8.61
N SER A 105 -5.41 -15.31 9.94
CA SER A 105 -5.77 -16.49 10.72
C SER A 105 -7.22 -16.90 10.44
N ARG A 106 -7.53 -18.20 10.57
CA ARG A 106 -8.91 -18.69 10.45
C ARG A 106 -9.84 -18.01 11.44
N HIS A 107 -9.39 -17.83 12.68
CA HIS A 107 -10.13 -17.11 13.71
C HIS A 107 -10.43 -15.66 13.30
N ALA A 108 -9.45 -14.94 12.75
CA ALA A 108 -9.69 -13.56 12.28
C ALA A 108 -10.68 -13.53 11.11
N ALA A 109 -10.65 -14.53 10.22
CA ALA A 109 -11.60 -14.66 9.13
C ALA A 109 -13.02 -14.92 9.64
N GLU A 110 -13.17 -15.84 10.60
CA GLU A 110 -14.45 -16.17 11.25
C GLU A 110 -15.05 -14.95 11.95
N VAL A 111 -14.26 -14.23 12.76
CA VAL A 111 -14.68 -13.00 13.43
C VAL A 111 -15.09 -11.92 12.44
N ALA A 112 -14.43 -11.86 11.28
CA ALA A 112 -14.74 -10.90 10.21
C ALA A 112 -15.85 -11.38 9.26
N GLY A 113 -16.47 -12.55 9.49
CA GLY A 113 -17.51 -13.11 8.62
C GLY A 113 -17.01 -13.44 7.20
N ARG A 114 -15.72 -13.71 7.03
CA ARG A 114 -15.11 -13.98 5.72
C ARG A 114 -15.17 -15.48 5.38
N PRO A 115 -15.54 -15.83 4.13
CA PRO A 115 -15.64 -17.25 3.72
C PRO A 115 -14.26 -17.92 3.56
N THR A 116 -13.20 -17.15 3.43
CA THR A 116 -11.83 -17.65 3.28
C THR A 116 -10.87 -16.86 4.20
N PRO A 117 -9.75 -17.47 4.63
CA PRO A 117 -8.77 -16.81 5.50
C PRO A 117 -7.85 -15.88 4.71
N TYR A 118 -8.44 -14.98 3.93
CA TYR A 118 -7.73 -13.96 3.15
C TYR A 118 -8.37 -12.59 3.34
N ALA A 119 -7.52 -11.57 3.38
CA ALA A 119 -7.94 -10.18 3.46
C ALA A 119 -6.89 -9.26 2.82
N SER A 120 -7.34 -8.08 2.42
CA SER A 120 -6.45 -6.99 2.05
C SER A 120 -6.20 -6.10 3.26
N TYR A 121 -4.93 -5.83 3.55
CA TYR A 121 -4.52 -4.88 4.56
C TYR A 121 -3.51 -3.88 4.01
N SER A 122 -3.46 -2.71 4.64
CA SER A 122 -2.49 -1.68 4.34
C SER A 122 -1.66 -1.33 5.56
N GLY A 123 -0.37 -1.11 5.34
CA GLY A 123 0.57 -0.72 6.36
C GLY A 123 2.01 -0.96 5.95
N THR A 124 2.93 -0.25 6.60
CA THR A 124 4.37 -0.56 6.51
C THR A 124 4.67 -1.95 7.08
N SER A 125 3.82 -2.47 7.96
CA SER A 125 3.80 -3.87 8.39
C SER A 125 3.64 -4.87 7.25
N MET A 126 3.01 -4.50 6.13
CA MET A 126 2.89 -5.35 4.94
C MET A 126 4.07 -5.14 3.97
N ALA A 127 4.61 -3.92 3.91
CA ALA A 127 5.85 -3.65 3.16
C ALA A 127 7.06 -4.40 3.74
N THR A 128 7.11 -4.55 5.05
CA THR A 128 8.21 -5.22 5.77
C THR A 128 8.43 -6.68 5.33
N PRO A 129 7.44 -7.59 5.38
CA PRO A 129 7.62 -8.96 4.92
C PRO A 129 7.88 -9.06 3.42
N TYR A 130 7.36 -8.14 2.61
CA TYR A 130 7.69 -8.08 1.17
C TYR A 130 9.19 -7.81 0.95
N ILE A 131 9.76 -6.82 1.65
CA ILE A 131 11.19 -6.52 1.60
C ILE A 131 12.02 -7.69 2.16
N SER A 132 11.59 -8.30 3.28
CA SER A 132 12.27 -9.47 3.84
C SER A 132 12.31 -10.66 2.87
N GLY A 133 11.22 -10.91 2.14
CA GLY A 133 11.17 -11.93 1.09
C GLY A 133 12.11 -11.61 -0.08
N CYS A 134 12.16 -10.35 -0.51
CA CYS A 134 13.12 -9.91 -1.53
C CYS A 134 14.57 -10.12 -1.08
N LEU A 135 14.89 -9.82 0.18
CA LEU A 135 16.22 -10.05 0.73
C LEU A 135 16.53 -11.56 0.79
N ALA A 136 15.59 -12.40 1.21
CA ALA A 136 15.76 -13.84 1.21
C ALA A 136 16.05 -14.38 -0.20
N LEU A 137 15.33 -13.89 -1.22
CA LEU A 137 15.58 -14.24 -2.62
C LEU A 137 16.97 -13.80 -3.09
N PHE A 138 17.40 -12.59 -2.72
CA PHE A 138 18.75 -12.11 -3.01
C PHE A 138 19.83 -13.01 -2.39
N LEU A 139 19.69 -13.36 -1.11
CA LEU A 139 20.64 -14.23 -0.41
C LEU A 139 20.69 -15.62 -1.07
N ALA A 140 19.54 -16.19 -1.43
CA ALA A 140 19.48 -17.46 -2.16
C ALA A 140 20.16 -17.38 -3.53
N ALA A 141 19.96 -16.28 -4.28
CA ALA A 141 20.55 -16.09 -5.60
C ALA A 141 22.08 -15.86 -5.56
N LYS A 142 22.61 -15.25 -4.50
CA LYS A 142 24.06 -15.03 -4.32
C LYS A 142 24.77 -16.25 -3.74
N GLY A 143 24.06 -17.12 -3.00
CA GLY A 143 24.63 -18.33 -2.41
C GLY A 143 25.87 -18.02 -1.57
N ASP A 144 26.98 -18.72 -1.82
CA ASP A 144 28.24 -18.52 -1.09
C ASP A 144 28.82 -17.11 -1.22
N ARG A 145 28.50 -16.39 -2.31
CA ARG A 145 28.92 -14.99 -2.49
C ARG A 145 28.27 -14.04 -1.49
N ALA A 146 27.17 -14.45 -0.83
CA ALA A 146 26.53 -13.66 0.22
C ALA A 146 27.23 -13.79 1.58
N ARG A 147 28.08 -14.80 1.82
CA ARG A 147 28.68 -15.09 3.13
C ARG A 147 29.58 -13.98 3.68
N GLY A 148 30.13 -13.13 2.80
CA GLY A 148 30.95 -11.98 3.18
C GLY A 148 30.19 -10.67 3.32
N LEU A 149 28.88 -10.65 3.04
CA LEU A 149 28.10 -9.42 3.09
C LEU A 149 27.69 -9.09 4.53
N MET A 150 28.04 -7.90 4.98
CA MET A 150 27.59 -7.35 6.24
C MET A 150 26.29 -6.54 6.05
N LEU A 151 25.59 -6.25 7.15
CA LEU A 151 24.35 -5.43 7.10
C LEU A 151 24.51 -4.09 6.35
N PRO A 152 25.63 -3.34 6.48
CA PRO A 152 25.85 -2.13 5.69
C PRO A 152 25.96 -2.39 4.18
N ASP A 153 26.54 -3.51 3.76
CA ASP A 153 26.67 -3.88 2.34
C ASP A 153 25.29 -4.20 1.76
N ILE A 154 24.49 -4.97 2.51
CA ILE A 154 23.11 -5.31 2.14
C ILE A 154 22.26 -4.04 2.03
N ARG A 155 22.36 -3.12 3.00
CA ARG A 155 21.65 -1.84 2.95
C ARG A 155 22.08 -1.03 1.72
N THR A 156 23.37 -0.96 1.45
CA THR A 156 23.92 -0.23 0.29
C THR A 156 23.43 -0.81 -1.02
N LEU A 157 23.40 -2.14 -1.16
CA LEU A 157 22.85 -2.81 -2.33
C LEU A 157 21.34 -2.55 -2.49
N LEU A 158 20.58 -2.63 -1.40
CA LEU A 158 19.14 -2.32 -1.40
C LEU A 158 18.88 -0.89 -1.89
N GLN A 159 19.62 0.08 -1.35
CA GLN A 159 19.45 1.50 -1.68
C GLN A 159 19.90 1.82 -3.11
N ASN A 160 21.05 1.30 -3.56
CA ASN A 160 21.53 1.52 -4.93
C ASN A 160 20.64 0.86 -5.99
N ALA A 161 19.99 -0.26 -5.67
CA ALA A 161 19.11 -0.98 -6.60
C ALA A 161 17.68 -0.40 -6.64
N ALA A 162 17.31 0.44 -5.68
CA ALA A 162 15.96 0.99 -5.54
C ALA A 162 15.58 1.92 -6.69
N GLN A 163 14.27 2.03 -6.94
CA GLN A 163 13.72 2.92 -7.95
C GLN A 163 12.90 4.04 -7.28
N PRO A 164 13.35 5.31 -7.35
CA PRO A 164 12.56 6.43 -6.86
C PRO A 164 11.22 6.53 -7.59
N GLY A 165 10.13 6.44 -6.83
CA GLY A 165 8.77 6.64 -7.30
C GLY A 165 8.35 8.12 -7.29
N LEU A 166 7.21 8.37 -7.92
CA LEU A 166 6.54 9.67 -7.92
C LEU A 166 5.54 9.74 -6.75
N ASP A 167 5.40 10.92 -6.15
CA ASP A 167 4.26 11.20 -5.29
C ASP A 167 3.04 11.47 -6.19
N PHE A 168 1.97 10.71 -5.97
CA PHE A 168 0.77 10.75 -6.80
C PHE A 168 0.09 12.13 -6.85
N ARG A 169 0.21 12.93 -5.79
CA ARG A 169 -0.47 14.24 -5.68
C ARG A 169 0.30 15.33 -6.42
N THR A 170 1.62 15.25 -6.39
CA THR A 170 2.51 16.29 -6.95
C THR A 170 3.07 15.94 -8.32
N HIS A 171 3.03 14.66 -8.71
CA HIS A 171 3.70 14.11 -9.89
C HIS A 171 5.21 14.35 -9.93
N MET A 172 5.81 14.75 -8.81
CA MET A 172 7.24 14.89 -8.62
C MET A 172 7.82 13.64 -7.98
N LYS A 173 9.15 13.45 -8.04
CA LYS A 173 9.82 12.40 -7.25
C LYS A 173 9.45 12.58 -5.78
N ALA A 174 9.00 11.52 -5.14
CA ALA A 174 8.67 11.59 -3.73
C ALA A 174 9.92 11.89 -2.89
N SER A 175 9.73 12.60 -1.77
CA SER A 175 10.83 12.96 -0.87
C SER A 175 11.60 11.72 -0.39
N VAL A 176 12.92 11.84 -0.24
CA VAL A 176 13.75 10.82 0.43
C VAL A 176 13.27 10.58 1.86
N GLY A 177 12.72 11.60 2.52
CA GLY A 177 12.09 11.46 3.84
C GLY A 177 10.83 10.60 3.83
N LEU A 178 10.25 10.30 2.67
CA LEU A 178 9.06 9.47 2.53
C LEU A 178 9.34 8.09 1.94
N GLN A 179 10.16 8.01 0.89
CA GLN A 179 10.43 6.76 0.18
C GLN A 179 11.84 6.19 0.41
N GLY A 180 12.71 6.90 1.14
CA GLY A 180 14.12 6.55 1.24
C GLY A 180 14.78 6.57 -0.13
N ALA A 181 15.52 5.50 -0.45
CA ALA A 181 16.11 5.34 -1.78
C ALA A 181 15.07 5.04 -2.89
N GLY A 182 13.83 4.72 -2.53
CA GLY A 182 12.75 4.38 -3.45
C GLY A 182 12.24 2.95 -3.28
N LEU A 183 11.42 2.50 -4.23
CA LEU A 183 10.83 1.16 -4.23
C LEU A 183 11.91 0.09 -4.47
N ILE A 184 11.92 -0.95 -3.65
CA ILE A 184 12.84 -2.08 -3.78
C ILE A 184 12.74 -2.76 -5.16
N HIS A 185 13.90 -3.07 -5.76
CA HIS A 185 13.97 -3.81 -7.02
C HIS A 185 14.96 -4.98 -6.91
N VAL A 186 14.47 -6.14 -6.44
CA VAL A 186 15.29 -7.32 -6.12
C VAL A 186 16.12 -7.82 -7.31
N MET A 187 15.59 -7.74 -8.53
CA MET A 187 16.33 -8.16 -9.72
C MET A 187 17.52 -7.24 -10.03
N ASN A 188 17.40 -5.95 -9.75
CA ASN A 188 18.52 -5.02 -9.90
C ASN A 188 19.56 -5.29 -8.82
N MET A 189 19.12 -5.60 -7.60
CA MET A 189 20.00 -5.96 -6.50
C MET A 189 20.79 -7.25 -6.78
N ILE A 190 20.15 -8.28 -7.37
CA ILE A 190 20.81 -9.54 -7.74
C ILE A 190 21.82 -9.33 -8.86
N ARG A 191 21.49 -8.50 -9.86
CA ARG A 191 22.31 -8.21 -11.04
C ARG A 191 23.31 -7.07 -10.85
N ALA A 192 23.37 -6.46 -9.67
CA ALA A 192 24.28 -5.34 -9.41
C ALA A 192 25.75 -5.80 -9.49
N ASP A 193 26.50 -5.13 -10.37
CA ASP A 193 27.95 -5.31 -10.53
C ASP A 193 28.77 -4.22 -9.81
N ALA A 194 28.12 -3.11 -9.46
CA ALA A 194 28.74 -1.98 -8.76
C ALA A 194 27.78 -1.40 -7.72
N THR A 195 28.35 -0.72 -6.72
CA THR A 195 27.62 0.00 -5.67
C THR A 195 28.20 1.39 -5.46
N ALA A 196 27.36 2.36 -5.11
CA ALA A 196 27.81 3.65 -4.61
C ALA A 196 27.77 3.66 -3.07
N ASN A 197 28.87 4.10 -2.46
CA ASN A 197 29.01 4.20 -1.00
C ASN A 197 29.66 5.56 -0.65
N PRO A 198 29.08 6.37 0.27
CA PRO A 198 27.87 6.09 1.05
C PRO A 198 26.61 6.04 0.18
N SER A 199 25.71 5.09 0.49
CA SER A 199 24.42 4.90 -0.22
C SER A 199 23.37 5.97 0.08
N ARG A 200 23.69 6.91 0.98
CA ARG A 200 22.88 8.08 1.33
C ARG A 200 23.80 9.22 1.80
N LEU A 201 23.44 10.44 1.44
CA LEU A 201 24.20 11.64 1.77
C LEU A 201 23.43 12.45 2.81
N PHE A 202 24.09 12.74 3.94
CA PHE A 202 23.58 13.66 4.96
C PHE A 202 24.26 15.00 4.72
N LEU A 203 23.53 15.92 4.11
CA LEU A 203 24.05 17.25 3.85
C LEU A 203 24.09 18.10 5.12
N ASN A 204 23.25 17.78 6.12
CA ASN A 204 23.07 18.55 7.35
C ASN A 204 22.82 20.04 7.02
N ASP A 205 23.33 20.96 7.83
CA ASP A 205 23.22 22.39 7.57
C ASP A 205 24.17 22.76 6.42
N THR A 206 23.60 23.20 5.30
CA THR A 206 24.32 23.62 4.07
C THR A 206 23.95 25.03 3.65
#